data_AF-A0A7X4IK73-F1
#
_entry.id   AF-A0A7X4IK73-F1
#
_cell.length_a   1.000
_cell.length_b   1.000
_cell.length_c   1.000
_cell.angle_alpha   90.00
_cell.angle_beta   90.00
_cell.angle_gamma   90.00
#
_symmetry.space_group_name_H-M   'P 1'
#
loop_
_entity.id
_entity.type
_entity.pdbx_description
1 polymer ?
#
loop_
_entity_poly.entity_id
_entity_poly.type
_entity_poly.pdbx_seq_one_letter_code
_entity_poly.pdbx_strand_id
1 'polypeptide(L)'
;MTGTDNYLKRLLNNLRTLREKAGLSPREIEDRLILGPGWITRFEEGETTPNIDMLLAILHETGSALSDLLVDLPVYSDAAGIERFIFAEQIGTDIRIHFHYAKFDATYTLENATVDEFEAIIKTLRDGLAQLADVEEDLSEAIKADSVSRAFLKAVETWPDANPSDLWWFIIYRAYCDPFNHPAQFARLDFTQSWKRTSGWALEKILVQHYGPFLAKHGVKLFIADGAAKQVIVKELAVEDRLEADKIDVVLKGVEDEQFFGVVHVKASFAERRTDDVPMSVALKRAGYTSPLWTMDCKSTPAKLPRNRGELGAPQGPRSAKRKDIEDEGYFTGCFSYNRNTQPSEGNLAPDRRVYVCDFRCPDDAFSRFILERWREHQPV
;
A
#
# COMPACT_ATOMS: atom_id res chain seq x y z
N MET A 1 12.28 -16.00 19.18
CA MET A 1 11.29 -17.10 19.34
C MET A 1 10.50 -16.81 20.60
N THR A 2 9.36 -16.15 20.44
CA THR A 2 8.55 -15.57 21.51
C THR A 2 7.77 -16.67 22.25
N GLY A 3 7.60 -16.55 23.56
CA GLY A 3 6.92 -17.55 24.40
C GLY A 3 5.47 -17.87 23.99
N THR A 4 4.85 -17.01 23.17
CA THR A 4 3.50 -17.12 22.63
C THR A 4 3.31 -18.37 21.74
N ASP A 5 4.30 -18.70 20.89
CA ASP A 5 4.26 -19.87 19.99
C ASP A 5 4.19 -21.18 20.78
N ASN A 6 4.83 -21.23 21.96
CA ASN A 6 4.83 -22.43 22.80
C ASN A 6 3.50 -22.59 23.55
N TYR A 7 2.86 -21.49 23.97
CA TYR A 7 1.57 -21.54 24.66
C TYR A 7 0.46 -22.05 23.74
N LEU A 8 0.30 -21.44 22.57
CA LEU A 8 -0.73 -21.82 21.60
C LEU A 8 -0.52 -23.26 21.12
N LYS A 9 0.73 -23.64 20.80
CA LYS A 9 1.04 -25.01 20.39
C LYS A 9 0.69 -26.05 21.44
N ARG A 10 0.91 -25.76 22.73
CA ARG A 10 0.49 -26.64 23.84
C ARG A 10 -1.04 -26.72 23.92
N LEU A 11 -1.73 -25.59 23.80
CA LEU A 11 -3.18 -25.53 23.82
C LEU A 11 -3.80 -26.36 22.67
N LEU A 12 -3.25 -26.27 21.45
CA LEU A 12 -3.72 -27.03 20.29
C LEU A 12 -3.37 -28.53 20.39
N ASN A 13 -2.23 -28.88 20.99
CA ASN A 13 -1.91 -30.27 21.35
C ASN A 13 -2.87 -30.84 22.40
N ASN A 14 -3.28 -30.04 23.40
CA ASN A 14 -4.28 -30.45 24.37
C ASN A 14 -5.62 -30.73 23.68
N LEU A 15 -6.00 -29.91 22.69
CA LEU A 15 -7.20 -30.14 21.87
C LEU A 15 -7.15 -31.51 21.16
N ARG A 16 -6.02 -31.84 20.51
CA ARG A 16 -5.79 -33.16 19.90
C ARG A 16 -5.95 -34.29 20.92
N THR A 17 -5.32 -34.13 22.09
CA THR A 17 -5.35 -35.14 23.16
C THR A 17 -6.77 -35.39 23.67
N LEU A 18 -7.58 -34.32 23.82
CA LEU A 18 -8.98 -34.42 24.23
C LEU A 18 -9.83 -35.13 23.17
N ARG A 19 -9.62 -34.83 21.88
CA ARG A 19 -10.28 -35.55 20.79
C ARG A 19 -9.94 -37.04 20.80
N GLU A 20 -8.66 -37.39 20.91
CA GLU A 20 -8.21 -38.78 20.92
C GLU A 20 -8.76 -39.54 22.13
N LYS A 21 -8.82 -38.90 23.31
CA LYS A 21 -9.44 -39.45 24.51
C LYS A 21 -10.95 -39.70 24.34
N ALA A 22 -11.64 -38.88 23.56
CA ALA A 22 -13.05 -39.07 23.21
C ALA A 22 -13.26 -40.17 22.15
N GLY A 23 -12.19 -40.76 21.59
CA GLY A 23 -12.27 -41.81 20.58
C GLY A 23 -12.73 -41.31 19.21
N LEU A 24 -12.61 -40.00 18.95
CA LEU A 24 -13.06 -39.38 17.70
C LEU A 24 -11.90 -39.17 16.74
N SER A 25 -12.11 -39.48 15.47
CA SER A 25 -11.23 -39.06 14.38
C SER A 25 -11.47 -37.58 14.02
N PRO A 26 -10.48 -36.91 13.40
CA PRO A 26 -10.67 -35.54 12.90
C PRO A 26 -11.89 -35.42 11.97
N ARG A 27 -12.09 -36.41 11.09
CA ARG A 27 -13.20 -36.44 10.14
C ARG A 27 -14.56 -36.52 10.84
N GLU A 28 -14.68 -37.27 11.92
CA GLU A 28 -15.95 -37.35 12.66
C GLU A 28 -16.34 -36.01 13.28
N ILE A 29 -15.37 -35.25 13.79
CA ILE A 29 -15.64 -33.89 14.29
C ILE A 29 -16.01 -32.97 13.13
N GLU A 30 -15.29 -33.05 12.01
CA GLU A 30 -15.60 -32.26 10.80
C GLU A 30 -17.03 -32.53 10.30
N ASP A 31 -17.43 -33.80 10.22
CA ASP A 31 -18.78 -34.19 9.80
C ASP A 31 -19.86 -33.67 10.77
N ARG A 32 -19.60 -33.68 12.09
CA ARG A 32 -20.56 -33.17 13.11
C ARG A 32 -20.67 -31.66 13.14
N LEU A 33 -19.55 -30.96 12.96
CA LEU A 33 -19.50 -29.49 12.95
C LEU A 33 -19.74 -28.88 11.56
N ILE A 34 -20.01 -29.71 10.54
CA ILE A 34 -20.24 -29.30 9.15
C ILE A 34 -19.05 -28.49 8.61
N LEU A 35 -17.84 -29.02 8.84
CA LEU A 35 -16.59 -28.44 8.36
C LEU A 35 -16.14 -29.13 7.07
N GLY A 36 -15.39 -28.38 6.25
CA GLY A 36 -14.64 -28.99 5.15
C GLY A 36 -13.57 -29.97 5.66
N PRO A 37 -13.13 -30.92 4.82
CA PRO A 37 -12.13 -31.89 5.22
C PRO A 37 -10.78 -31.24 5.55
N GLY A 38 -10.17 -31.65 6.67
CA GLY A 38 -8.83 -31.25 7.10
C GLY A 38 -8.76 -30.06 8.06
N TRP A 39 -9.87 -29.38 8.37
CA TRP A 39 -9.88 -28.25 9.31
C TRP A 39 -9.40 -28.64 10.71
N ILE A 40 -9.84 -29.78 11.23
CA ILE A 40 -9.46 -30.22 12.58
C ILE A 40 -7.98 -30.54 12.63
N THR A 41 -7.46 -31.18 11.59
CA THR A 41 -6.02 -31.48 11.47
C THR A 41 -5.20 -30.20 11.45
N ARG A 42 -5.59 -29.20 10.65
CA ARG A 42 -4.91 -27.90 10.58
C ARG A 42 -4.90 -27.16 11.93
N PHE A 43 -6.00 -27.23 12.69
CA PHE A 43 -6.04 -26.64 14.03
C PHE A 43 -5.07 -27.35 14.97
N GLU A 44 -5.11 -28.67 15.03
CA GLU A 44 -4.24 -29.45 15.93
C GLU A 44 -2.75 -29.34 15.61
N GLU A 45 -2.41 -29.13 14.33
CA GLU A 45 -1.04 -28.95 13.88
C GLU A 45 -0.52 -27.52 14.05
N GLY A 46 -1.39 -26.58 14.44
CA GLY A 46 -1.07 -25.16 14.55
C GLY A 46 -0.90 -24.46 13.20
N GLU A 47 -1.40 -25.05 12.11
CA GLU A 47 -1.42 -24.40 10.80
C GLU A 47 -2.46 -23.29 10.71
N THR A 48 -3.48 -23.33 11.56
CA THR A 48 -4.51 -22.29 11.67
C THR A 48 -5.07 -22.26 13.09
N THR A 49 -5.40 -21.08 13.61
CA THR A 49 -5.99 -20.94 14.95
C THR A 49 -7.52 -20.96 14.85
N PRO A 50 -8.23 -21.86 15.55
CA PRO A 50 -9.69 -21.79 15.63
C PRO A 50 -10.10 -20.53 16.40
N ASN A 51 -11.18 -19.87 15.98
CA ASN A 51 -11.79 -18.84 16.81
C ASN A 51 -12.39 -19.46 18.09
N ILE A 52 -12.73 -18.63 19.08
CA ILE A 52 -13.21 -19.13 20.38
C ILE A 52 -14.49 -19.96 20.26
N ASP A 53 -15.40 -19.58 19.37
CA ASP A 53 -16.65 -20.32 19.16
C ASP A 53 -16.40 -21.72 18.59
N MET A 54 -15.49 -21.83 17.62
CA MET A 54 -15.06 -23.11 17.05
C MET A 54 -14.37 -23.98 18.09
N LEU A 55 -13.50 -23.39 18.91
CA LEU A 55 -12.83 -24.09 20.00
C LEU A 55 -13.85 -24.68 20.99
N LEU A 56 -14.83 -23.88 21.40
CA LEU A 56 -15.89 -24.31 22.31
C LEU A 56 -16.78 -25.39 21.69
N ALA A 57 -17.08 -25.30 20.39
CA ALA A 57 -17.84 -26.32 19.66
C ALA A 57 -17.09 -27.65 19.59
N ILE A 58 -15.77 -27.63 19.32
CA ILE A 58 -14.94 -28.84 19.33
C ILE A 58 -14.93 -29.46 20.74
N LEU A 59 -14.75 -28.66 21.79
CA LEU A 59 -14.78 -29.15 23.17
C LEU A 59 -16.13 -29.78 23.54
N HIS A 60 -17.23 -29.20 23.07
CA HIS A 60 -18.56 -29.79 23.25
C HIS A 60 -18.65 -31.17 22.60
N GLU A 61 -18.18 -31.33 21.36
CA GLU A 61 -18.18 -32.61 20.64
C GLU A 61 -17.28 -33.67 21.28
N THR A 62 -16.19 -33.26 21.93
CA THR A 62 -15.31 -34.17 22.69
C THR A 62 -15.76 -34.41 24.12
N GLY A 63 -16.90 -33.83 24.55
CA GLY A 63 -17.39 -33.92 25.92
C GLY A 63 -16.42 -33.35 26.96
N SER A 64 -15.61 -32.37 26.57
CA SER A 64 -14.56 -31.76 27.39
C SER A 64 -14.93 -30.32 27.80
N ALA A 65 -14.40 -29.85 28.93
CA ALA A 65 -14.54 -28.47 29.37
C ALA A 65 -13.32 -27.63 28.99
N LEU A 66 -13.46 -26.31 29.03
CA LEU A 66 -12.33 -25.40 28.82
C LEU A 66 -11.21 -25.64 29.83
N SER A 67 -11.54 -26.03 31.07
CA SER A 67 -10.53 -26.38 32.08
C SER A 67 -9.65 -27.54 31.67
N ASP A 68 -10.18 -28.52 30.92
CA ASP A 68 -9.42 -29.67 30.43
C ASP A 68 -8.42 -29.26 29.36
N LEU A 69 -8.78 -28.25 28.54
CA LEU A 69 -7.90 -27.68 27.53
C LEU A 69 -6.72 -26.91 28.12
N LEU A 70 -6.92 -26.32 29.31
CA LEU A 70 -5.92 -25.47 29.97
C LEU A 70 -4.94 -26.23 30.87
N VAL A 71 -5.06 -27.57 30.96
CA VAL A 71 -4.17 -28.42 31.75
C VAL A 71 -2.72 -28.26 31.28
N ASP A 72 -1.80 -28.14 32.25
CA ASP A 72 -0.35 -28.01 32.03
C ASP A 72 0.11 -26.80 31.19
N LEU A 73 -0.77 -25.80 31.03
CA LEU A 73 -0.40 -24.49 30.50
C LEU A 73 0.26 -23.63 31.59
N PRO A 74 1.29 -22.84 31.27
CA PRO A 74 1.91 -21.94 32.23
C PRO A 74 0.91 -20.87 32.68
N VAL A 75 0.94 -20.53 33.98
CA VAL A 75 0.03 -19.56 34.62
C VAL A 75 0.16 -18.16 34.02
N TYR A 76 1.35 -17.83 33.53
CA TYR A 76 1.64 -16.58 32.83
C TYR A 76 2.29 -16.94 31.50
N SER A 77 1.69 -16.49 30.40
CA SER A 77 2.48 -16.27 29.19
C SER A 77 3.25 -14.97 29.39
N ASP A 78 4.53 -14.96 29.02
CA ASP A 78 5.25 -13.69 28.82
C ASP A 78 4.36 -12.84 27.91
N ALA A 79 4.03 -11.63 28.37
CA ALA A 79 2.98 -10.75 27.85
C ALA A 79 2.57 -11.11 26.43
N ALA A 80 1.44 -11.81 26.28
CA ALA A 80 0.94 -12.22 24.98
C ALA A 80 0.74 -10.97 24.13
N GLY A 81 1.70 -10.68 23.25
CA GLY A 81 1.55 -9.66 22.24
C GLY A 81 0.27 -9.99 21.48
N ILE A 82 -0.61 -9.00 21.33
CA ILE A 82 -1.77 -9.13 20.46
C ILE A 82 -1.23 -9.52 19.09
N GLU A 83 -1.75 -10.59 18.49
CA GLU A 83 -1.37 -11.00 17.14
C GLU A 83 -1.77 -9.88 16.17
N ARG A 84 -0.79 -9.06 15.79
CA ARG A 84 -0.94 -8.00 14.79
C ARG A 84 -0.72 -8.61 13.41
N PHE A 85 -1.43 -8.10 12.41
CA PHE A 85 -1.20 -8.52 11.02
C PHE A 85 0.15 -8.05 10.48
N ILE A 86 0.77 -7.08 11.16
CA ILE A 86 2.13 -6.63 10.94
C ILE A 86 2.81 -6.31 12.27
N PHE A 87 4.05 -6.76 12.44
CA PHE A 87 4.91 -6.39 13.58
C PHE A 87 6.38 -6.39 13.18
N ALA A 88 7.25 -5.81 14.00
CA ALA A 88 8.69 -5.76 13.77
C ALA A 88 9.47 -6.43 14.91
N GLU A 89 10.58 -7.08 14.57
CA GLU A 89 11.59 -7.62 15.48
C GLU A 89 12.92 -6.89 15.23
N GLN A 90 13.60 -6.46 16.29
CA GLN A 90 14.92 -5.85 16.18
C GLN A 90 15.98 -6.91 15.84
N ILE A 91 16.81 -6.67 14.82
CA ILE A 91 17.91 -7.54 14.41
C ILE A 91 19.18 -6.71 14.19
N GLY A 92 20.00 -6.59 15.23
CA GLY A 92 21.16 -5.71 15.19
C GLY A 92 20.71 -4.26 14.99
N THR A 93 21.22 -3.59 13.95
CA THR A 93 20.85 -2.23 13.56
C THR A 93 19.62 -2.14 12.65
N ASP A 94 19.07 -3.29 12.25
CA ASP A 94 17.97 -3.39 11.30
C ASP A 94 16.72 -3.89 12.01
N ILE A 95 15.58 -3.82 11.34
CA ILE A 95 14.37 -4.53 11.76
C ILE A 95 13.94 -5.56 10.73
N ARG A 96 13.39 -6.67 11.23
CA ARG A 96 12.64 -7.63 10.43
C ARG A 96 11.15 -7.42 10.67
N ILE A 97 10.44 -7.06 9.62
CA ILE A 97 9.00 -6.82 9.64
C ILE A 97 8.32 -8.10 9.18
N HIS A 98 7.40 -8.61 10.00
CA HIS A 98 6.62 -9.82 9.79
C HIS A 98 5.19 -9.44 9.37
N PHE A 99 4.66 -10.10 8.35
CA PHE A 99 3.27 -9.90 7.91
C PHE A 99 2.75 -11.09 7.12
N HIS A 100 1.43 -11.25 7.08
CA HIS A 100 0.80 -12.25 6.25
C HIS A 100 0.75 -11.82 4.77
N TYR A 101 1.13 -12.72 3.86
CA TYR A 101 1.07 -12.46 2.42
C TYR A 101 0.64 -13.69 1.62
N ALA A 102 -0.63 -13.71 1.23
CA ALA A 102 -1.28 -14.86 0.60
C ALA A 102 -1.12 -16.10 1.50
N LYS A 103 -0.44 -17.15 1.08
CA LYS A 103 -0.23 -18.36 1.90
C LYS A 103 1.05 -18.34 2.76
N PHE A 104 1.73 -17.19 2.84
CA PHE A 104 3.05 -17.10 3.45
C PHE A 104 3.03 -16.19 4.67
N ASP A 105 3.74 -16.60 5.72
CA ASP A 105 4.24 -15.69 6.75
C ASP A 105 5.52 -15.05 6.21
N ALA A 106 5.34 -13.87 5.66
CA ALA A 106 6.38 -13.14 4.95
C ALA A 106 7.19 -12.27 5.90
N THR A 107 8.45 -12.06 5.54
CA THR A 107 9.34 -11.14 6.23
C THR A 107 10.01 -10.19 5.26
N TYR A 108 10.14 -8.92 5.66
CA TYR A 108 10.87 -7.88 4.96
C TYR A 108 11.88 -7.27 5.93
N THR A 109 13.14 -7.09 5.49
CA THR A 109 14.18 -6.46 6.32
C THR A 109 14.29 -5.01 5.91
N LEU A 110 14.16 -4.12 6.89
CA LEU A 110 14.41 -2.69 6.73
C LEU A 110 15.73 -2.36 7.44
N GLU A 111 16.70 -1.93 6.65
CA GLU A 111 18.06 -1.64 7.11
C GLU A 111 18.10 -0.33 7.91
N ASN A 112 18.98 -0.25 8.91
CA ASN A 112 19.22 0.93 9.74
C ASN A 112 17.94 1.54 10.32
N ALA A 113 17.11 0.69 10.93
CA ALA A 113 15.83 1.06 11.49
C ALA A 113 15.66 0.42 12.87
N THR A 114 14.82 1.05 13.69
CA THR A 114 14.47 0.55 15.03
C THR A 114 13.01 0.16 15.13
N VAL A 115 12.70 -0.73 16.07
CA VAL A 115 11.31 -1.09 16.39
C VAL A 115 10.52 0.14 16.85
N ASP A 116 11.13 1.04 17.63
CA ASP A 116 10.48 2.27 18.11
C ASP A 116 10.08 3.20 16.95
N GLU A 117 10.95 3.36 15.94
CA GLU A 117 10.62 4.10 14.73
C GLU A 117 9.45 3.46 13.98
N PHE A 118 9.50 2.14 13.80
CA PHE A 118 8.42 1.39 13.18
C PHE A 118 7.09 1.60 13.91
N GLU A 119 7.06 1.41 15.22
CA GLU A 119 5.87 1.64 16.05
C GLU A 119 5.39 3.09 15.97
N ALA A 120 6.30 4.07 15.90
CA ALA A 120 5.96 5.47 15.74
C ALA A 120 5.29 5.76 14.38
N ILE A 121 5.62 5.04 13.31
CA ILE A 121 4.94 5.15 12.01
C ILE A 121 3.54 4.51 12.09
N ILE A 122 3.43 3.29 12.64
CA ILE A 122 2.14 2.59 12.78
C ILE A 122 1.20 3.40 13.67
N LYS A 123 1.71 3.99 14.75
CA LYS A 123 0.95 4.87 15.64
C LYS A 123 0.47 6.12 14.93
N THR A 124 1.28 6.75 14.09
CA THR A 124 0.83 7.91 13.28
C THR A 124 -0.34 7.54 12.37
N LEU A 125 -0.30 6.37 11.73
CA LEU A 125 -1.44 5.88 10.94
C LEU A 125 -2.67 5.66 11.82
N ARG A 126 -2.52 4.92 12.92
CA ARG A 126 -3.62 4.56 13.83
C ARG A 126 -4.26 5.78 14.47
N ASP A 127 -3.47 6.74 14.95
CA ASP A 127 -3.98 7.96 15.59
C ASP A 127 -4.73 8.85 14.57
N GLY A 128 -4.31 8.83 13.29
CA GLY A 128 -5.07 9.46 12.21
C GLY A 128 -6.42 8.76 11.96
N LEU A 129 -6.39 7.43 11.81
CA LEU A 129 -7.59 6.62 11.57
C LEU A 129 -8.56 6.62 12.77
N ALA A 130 -8.08 6.84 13.98
CA ALA A 130 -8.90 6.93 15.18
C ALA A 130 -9.95 8.06 15.08
N GLN A 131 -9.69 9.11 14.30
CA GLN A 131 -10.62 10.21 14.05
C GLN A 131 -11.91 9.73 13.36
N LEU A 132 -11.89 8.57 12.71
CA LEU A 132 -13.09 7.97 12.10
C LEU A 132 -14.15 7.54 13.12
N ALA A 133 -13.83 7.51 14.41
CA ALA A 133 -14.78 7.16 15.46
C ALA A 133 -15.85 8.25 15.67
N ASP A 134 -15.51 9.51 15.43
CA ASP A 134 -16.30 10.68 15.87
C ASP A 134 -16.82 11.54 14.70
N VAL A 135 -16.74 11.05 13.47
CA VAL A 135 -17.03 11.84 12.25
C VAL A 135 -18.10 11.21 11.37
N GLU A 136 -18.81 12.07 10.64
CA GLU A 136 -19.79 11.67 9.62
C GLU A 136 -19.12 10.91 8.47
N GLU A 137 -19.91 10.07 7.79
CA GLU A 137 -19.45 9.16 6.73
C GLU A 137 -18.78 9.91 5.57
N ASP A 138 -19.27 11.11 5.24
CA ASP A 138 -18.76 11.97 4.15
C ASP A 138 -17.31 12.42 4.34
N LEU A 139 -16.80 12.43 5.59
CA LEU A 139 -15.41 12.79 5.89
C LEU A 139 -14.48 11.58 5.97
N SER A 140 -15.04 10.36 5.97
CA SER A 140 -14.30 9.11 6.20
C SER A 140 -13.16 8.93 5.20
N GLU A 141 -13.43 9.24 3.94
CA GLU A 141 -12.51 9.09 2.82
C GLU A 141 -11.32 10.06 2.91
N ALA A 142 -11.61 11.32 3.22
CA ALA A 142 -10.59 12.34 3.39
C ALA A 142 -9.66 12.02 4.57
N ILE A 143 -10.22 11.55 5.69
CA ILE A 143 -9.48 11.16 6.90
C ILE A 143 -8.58 9.95 6.63
N LYS A 144 -9.11 8.91 5.95
CA LYS A 144 -8.31 7.73 5.58
C LYS A 144 -7.13 8.12 4.70
N ALA A 145 -7.39 8.89 3.64
CA ALA A 145 -6.34 9.31 2.71
C ALA A 145 -5.29 10.19 3.40
N ASP A 146 -5.71 11.10 4.28
CA ASP A 146 -4.82 11.95 5.07
C ASP A 146 -3.97 11.18 6.08
N SER A 147 -4.56 10.19 6.75
CA SER A 147 -3.86 9.35 7.72
C SER A 147 -2.78 8.51 7.03
N VAL A 148 -3.10 7.96 5.85
CA VAL A 148 -2.13 7.23 5.02
C VAL A 148 -1.03 8.16 4.50
N SER A 149 -1.36 9.36 4.02
CA SER A 149 -0.36 10.32 3.53
C SER A 149 0.62 10.73 4.62
N ARG A 150 0.11 11.08 5.82
CA ARG A 150 0.92 11.46 6.98
C ARG A 150 1.84 10.33 7.43
N ALA A 151 1.32 9.10 7.54
CA ALA A 151 2.13 7.96 7.95
C ALA A 151 3.24 7.66 6.94
N PHE A 152 2.94 7.73 5.63
CA PHE A 152 3.94 7.52 4.59
C PHE A 152 5.00 8.62 4.57
N LEU A 153 4.61 9.90 4.62
CA LEU A 153 5.55 11.02 4.63
C LEU A 153 6.48 10.95 5.85
N LYS A 154 5.94 10.61 7.02
CA LYS A 154 6.76 10.35 8.21
C LYS A 154 7.72 9.18 7.99
N ALA A 155 7.29 8.11 7.32
CA ALA A 155 8.16 6.95 7.06
C ALA A 155 9.34 7.29 6.14
N VAL A 156 9.13 8.06 5.06
CA VAL A 156 10.22 8.49 4.17
C VAL A 156 11.12 9.55 4.80
N GLU A 157 10.61 10.34 5.74
CA GLU A 157 11.42 11.27 6.56
C GLU A 157 12.31 10.50 7.56
N THR A 158 11.75 9.49 8.23
CA THR A 158 12.47 8.66 9.20
C THR A 158 13.52 7.77 8.51
N TRP A 159 13.17 7.18 7.36
CA TRP A 159 14.05 6.27 6.61
C TRP A 159 14.32 6.79 5.19
N PRO A 160 15.08 7.89 5.04
CA PRO A 160 15.32 8.54 3.75
C PRO A 160 16.07 7.66 2.75
N ASP A 161 16.84 6.69 3.24
CA ASP A 161 17.59 5.74 2.44
C ASP A 161 16.83 4.44 2.14
N ALA A 162 15.62 4.27 2.67
CA ALA A 162 14.77 3.15 2.28
C ALA A 162 14.16 3.34 0.88
N ASN A 163 13.75 2.24 0.26
CA ASN A 163 12.99 2.28 -0.99
C ASN A 163 11.56 2.77 -0.70
N PRO A 164 11.12 3.93 -1.20
CA PRO A 164 9.79 4.47 -0.88
C PRO A 164 8.65 3.51 -1.26
N SER A 165 8.78 2.82 -2.39
CA SER A 165 7.82 1.80 -2.81
C SER A 165 7.72 0.61 -1.83
N ASP A 166 8.82 0.22 -1.18
CA ASP A 166 8.81 -0.83 -0.16
C ASP A 166 8.13 -0.36 1.12
N LEU A 167 8.38 0.89 1.55
CA LEU A 167 7.68 1.47 2.70
C LEU A 167 6.17 1.53 2.44
N TRP A 168 5.75 1.96 1.25
CA TRP A 168 4.34 1.98 0.84
C TRP A 168 3.72 0.58 0.87
N TRP A 169 4.40 -0.41 0.29
CA TRP A 169 3.84 -1.73 0.02
C TRP A 169 3.97 -2.74 1.17
N PHE A 170 5.11 -2.76 1.86
CA PHE A 170 5.36 -3.71 2.94
C PHE A 170 5.05 -3.16 4.33
N ILE A 171 4.95 -1.84 4.50
CA ILE A 171 4.64 -1.22 5.79
C ILE A 171 3.27 -0.56 5.76
N ILE A 172 3.09 0.52 5.00
CA ILE A 172 1.87 1.34 5.08
C ILE A 172 0.62 0.56 4.66
N TYR A 173 0.68 -0.16 3.53
CA TYR A 173 -0.42 -1.02 3.08
C TYR A 173 -0.78 -2.09 4.13
N ARG A 174 0.22 -2.77 4.69
CA ARG A 174 0.02 -3.84 5.68
C ARG A 174 -0.54 -3.30 6.99
N ALA A 175 -0.01 -2.18 7.44
CA ALA A 175 -0.51 -1.45 8.61
C ALA A 175 -1.95 -1.00 8.41
N TYR A 176 -2.30 -0.49 7.23
CA TYR A 176 -3.68 -0.12 6.92
C TYR A 176 -4.60 -1.34 6.89
N CYS A 177 -4.13 -2.50 6.44
CA CYS A 177 -4.94 -3.72 6.44
C CYS A 177 -5.05 -4.42 7.81
N ASP A 178 -4.29 -3.98 8.81
CA ASP A 178 -4.41 -4.46 10.17
C ASP A 178 -5.66 -3.87 10.84
N PRO A 179 -6.67 -4.69 11.20
CA PRO A 179 -7.93 -4.22 11.76
C PRO A 179 -7.75 -3.45 13.07
N PHE A 180 -6.68 -3.71 13.83
CA PHE A 180 -6.41 -3.04 15.09
C PHE A 180 -5.86 -1.61 14.94
N ASN A 181 -5.63 -1.16 13.70
CA ASN A 181 -5.33 0.25 13.40
C ASN A 181 -6.60 1.08 13.11
N HIS A 182 -7.77 0.46 13.05
CA HIS A 182 -9.04 1.12 12.80
C HIS A 182 -9.92 1.14 14.05
N PRO A 183 -10.86 2.10 14.17
CA PRO A 183 -11.88 2.03 15.21
C PRO A 183 -12.66 0.72 15.16
N ALA A 184 -13.00 0.18 16.34
CA ALA A 184 -13.62 -1.14 16.48
C ALA A 184 -14.94 -1.29 15.69
N GLN A 185 -15.67 -0.20 15.47
CA GLN A 185 -16.90 -0.20 14.66
C GLN A 185 -16.66 -0.63 13.19
N PHE A 186 -15.42 -0.54 12.71
CA PHE A 186 -15.01 -0.95 11.37
C PHE A 186 -14.34 -2.34 11.33
N ALA A 187 -14.24 -3.06 12.45
CA ALA A 187 -13.46 -4.30 12.55
C ALA A 187 -13.91 -5.43 11.60
N ARG A 188 -15.13 -5.34 11.06
CA ARG A 188 -15.68 -6.33 10.10
C ARG A 188 -15.49 -5.94 8.63
N LEU A 189 -14.87 -4.80 8.34
CA LEU A 189 -14.67 -4.34 6.97
C LEU A 189 -13.49 -5.08 6.30
N ASP A 190 -13.60 -5.28 4.99
CA ASP A 190 -12.47 -5.69 4.17
C ASP A 190 -11.57 -4.48 3.88
N PHE A 191 -10.53 -4.31 4.70
CA PHE A 191 -9.57 -3.23 4.54
C PHE A 191 -8.74 -3.34 3.26
N THR A 192 -8.65 -4.50 2.62
CA THR A 192 -7.99 -4.63 1.31
C THR A 192 -8.81 -3.95 0.21
N GLN A 193 -10.14 -4.05 0.25
CA GLN A 193 -10.99 -3.30 -0.69
C GLN A 193 -10.99 -1.81 -0.37
N SER A 194 -11.07 -1.44 0.92
CA SER A 194 -10.96 -0.04 1.33
C SER A 194 -9.65 0.60 0.88
N TRP A 195 -8.53 -0.13 0.98
CA TRP A 195 -7.22 0.32 0.53
C TRP A 195 -7.21 0.71 -0.96
N LYS A 196 -7.88 -0.04 -1.84
CA LYS A 196 -7.87 0.23 -3.30
C LYS A 196 -8.36 1.64 -3.66
N ARG A 197 -9.21 2.24 -2.82
CA ARG A 197 -9.73 3.60 -3.00
C ARG A 197 -8.89 4.61 -2.21
N THR A 198 -8.67 4.35 -0.92
CA THR A 198 -7.87 5.22 -0.05
C THR A 198 -6.46 5.48 -0.59
N SER A 199 -5.81 4.44 -1.12
CA SER A 199 -4.41 4.50 -1.57
C SER A 199 -4.18 5.45 -2.75
N GLY A 200 -5.14 5.57 -3.67
CA GLY A 200 -5.05 6.50 -4.81
C GLY A 200 -4.99 7.95 -4.32
N TRP A 201 -6.01 8.36 -3.56
CA TRP A 201 -6.08 9.71 -3.01
C TRP A 201 -4.95 10.04 -2.04
N ALA A 202 -4.49 9.06 -1.26
CA ALA A 202 -3.34 9.25 -0.40
C ALA A 202 -2.06 9.57 -1.20
N LEU A 203 -1.84 8.90 -2.35
CA LEU A 203 -0.70 9.20 -3.22
C LEU A 203 -0.80 10.58 -3.86
N GLU A 204 -1.98 10.99 -4.31
CA GLU A 204 -2.21 12.34 -4.83
C GLU A 204 -1.84 13.39 -3.75
N LYS A 205 -2.27 13.15 -2.50
CA LYS A 205 -1.92 14.01 -1.36
C LYS A 205 -0.42 14.03 -1.08
N ILE A 206 0.24 12.88 -1.09
CA ILE A 206 1.70 12.77 -0.90
C ILE A 206 2.44 13.59 -1.96
N LEU A 207 2.07 13.45 -3.23
CA LEU A 207 2.68 14.18 -4.34
C LEU A 207 2.54 15.70 -4.14
N VAL A 208 1.34 16.19 -3.82
CA VAL A 208 1.10 17.62 -3.58
C VAL A 208 1.83 18.12 -2.33
N GLN A 209 1.82 17.37 -1.23
CA GLN A 209 2.48 17.75 0.02
C GLN A 209 4.01 17.80 -0.14
N HIS A 210 4.59 16.86 -0.89
CA HIS A 210 6.03 16.80 -1.10
C HIS A 210 6.53 17.86 -2.09
N TYR A 211 5.89 17.99 -3.26
CA TYR A 211 6.38 18.88 -4.33
C TYR A 211 5.74 20.27 -4.35
N GLY A 212 4.49 20.41 -3.86
CA GLY A 212 3.73 21.65 -3.96
C GLY A 212 4.48 22.88 -3.43
N PRO A 213 5.02 22.85 -2.19
CA PRO A 213 5.78 23.98 -1.65
C PRO A 213 7.04 24.34 -2.45
N PHE A 214 7.70 23.36 -3.07
CA PHE A 214 8.89 23.59 -3.88
C PHE A 214 8.52 24.20 -5.26
N LEU A 215 7.53 23.63 -5.93
CA LEU A 215 7.06 24.10 -7.24
C LEU A 215 6.44 25.50 -7.17
N ALA A 216 5.71 25.81 -6.08
CA ALA A 216 5.09 27.11 -5.89
C ALA A 216 6.12 28.26 -5.83
N LYS A 217 7.29 28.01 -5.24
CA LYS A 217 8.42 28.97 -5.22
C LYS A 217 8.98 29.27 -6.61
N HIS A 218 8.67 28.43 -7.60
CA HIS A 218 9.12 28.55 -8.98
C HIS A 218 7.95 28.84 -9.94
N GLY A 219 6.84 29.37 -9.43
CA GLY A 219 5.71 29.82 -10.23
C GLY A 219 4.76 28.71 -10.69
N VAL A 220 4.90 27.47 -10.19
CA VAL A 220 4.04 26.35 -10.54
C VAL A 220 3.17 25.92 -9.37
N LYS A 221 1.87 25.87 -9.59
CA LYS A 221 0.85 25.36 -8.66
C LYS A 221 0.53 23.91 -8.99
N LEU A 222 0.73 23.03 -8.02
CA LEU A 222 0.40 21.61 -8.07
C LEU A 222 -0.71 21.33 -7.05
N PHE A 223 -1.88 20.84 -7.48
CA PHE A 223 -3.02 20.66 -6.58
C PHE A 223 -4.01 19.57 -7.04
N ILE A 224 -4.78 19.04 -6.10
CA ILE A 224 -5.89 18.12 -6.38
C ILE A 224 -7.14 19.00 -6.61
N ALA A 225 -7.68 18.97 -7.82
CA ALA A 225 -8.92 19.66 -8.14
C ALA A 225 -10.14 18.87 -7.62
N ASP A 226 -11.21 19.55 -7.22
CA ASP A 226 -12.48 18.89 -6.94
C ASP A 226 -13.23 18.52 -8.24
N GLY A 227 -14.34 17.80 -8.13
CA GLY A 227 -15.11 17.37 -9.30
C GLY A 227 -15.61 18.52 -10.17
N ALA A 228 -16.00 19.65 -9.58
CA ALA A 228 -16.49 20.80 -10.34
C ALA A 228 -15.34 21.50 -11.09
N ALA A 229 -14.20 21.69 -10.42
CA ALA A 229 -13.00 22.27 -10.99
C ALA A 229 -12.43 21.39 -12.12
N LYS A 230 -12.44 20.06 -11.97
CA LYS A 230 -12.03 19.13 -13.05
C LYS A 230 -12.91 19.28 -14.30
N GLN A 231 -14.23 19.45 -14.12
CA GLN A 231 -15.17 19.67 -15.23
C GLN A 231 -14.96 21.01 -15.92
N VAL A 232 -14.62 22.07 -15.17
CA VAL A 232 -14.26 23.37 -15.74
C VAL A 232 -12.99 23.25 -16.57
N ILE A 233 -11.95 22.62 -16.03
CA ILE A 233 -10.69 22.37 -16.74
C ILE A 233 -10.96 21.64 -18.07
N VAL A 234 -11.67 20.51 -18.04
CA VAL A 234 -11.98 19.74 -19.26
C VAL A 234 -12.70 20.57 -20.32
N LYS A 235 -13.62 21.47 -19.92
CA LYS A 235 -14.35 22.33 -20.86
C LYS A 235 -13.49 23.45 -21.46
N GLU A 236 -12.51 23.93 -20.71
CA GLU A 236 -11.60 24.99 -21.16
C GLU A 236 -10.47 24.45 -22.05
N LEU A 237 -10.18 23.15 -21.96
CA LEU A 237 -9.20 22.49 -22.81
C LEU A 237 -9.69 22.44 -24.26
N ALA A 238 -8.96 23.09 -25.16
CA ALA A 238 -9.14 23.02 -26.60
C ALA A 238 -8.60 21.69 -27.16
N VAL A 239 -9.16 20.57 -26.71
CA VAL A 239 -8.79 19.21 -27.10
C VAL A 239 -9.95 18.60 -27.89
N GLU A 240 -9.67 18.04 -29.07
CA GLU A 240 -10.70 17.46 -29.94
C GLU A 240 -11.31 16.16 -29.37
N ASP A 241 -10.51 15.41 -28.62
CA ASP A 241 -10.91 14.15 -28.01
C ASP A 241 -11.77 14.39 -26.74
N ARG A 242 -12.73 13.48 -26.50
CA ARG A 242 -13.52 13.51 -25.27
C ARG A 242 -12.63 13.15 -24.07
N LEU A 243 -12.46 14.11 -23.16
CA LEU A 243 -11.75 13.88 -21.90
C LEU A 243 -12.72 13.51 -20.77
N GLU A 244 -12.32 12.53 -19.96
CA GLU A 244 -13.05 12.08 -18.77
C GLU A 244 -12.49 12.79 -17.54
N ALA A 245 -13.25 13.73 -16.96
CA ALA A 245 -12.77 14.57 -15.86
C ALA A 245 -12.31 13.77 -14.62
N ASP A 246 -12.87 12.59 -14.38
CA ASP A 246 -12.50 11.70 -13.27
C ASP A 246 -11.11 11.07 -13.44
N LYS A 247 -10.51 11.13 -14.64
CA LYS A 247 -9.12 10.69 -14.91
C LYS A 247 -8.07 11.74 -14.57
N ILE A 248 -8.48 12.96 -14.22
CA ILE A 248 -7.55 14.00 -13.77
C ILE A 248 -7.19 13.69 -12.30
N ASP A 249 -5.98 13.21 -12.04
CA ASP A 249 -5.53 12.95 -10.66
C ASP A 249 -5.03 14.25 -10.01
N VAL A 250 -3.95 14.86 -10.54
CA VAL A 250 -3.36 16.10 -10.02
C VAL A 250 -3.15 17.13 -11.14
N VAL A 251 -3.46 18.40 -10.87
CA VAL A 251 -3.45 19.49 -11.85
C VAL A 251 -2.18 20.35 -11.71
N LEU A 252 -1.67 20.81 -12.86
CA LEU A 252 -0.56 21.75 -12.99
C LEU A 252 -1.05 23.08 -13.57
N LYS A 253 -0.80 24.17 -12.84
CA LYS A 253 -1.09 25.55 -13.27
C LYS A 253 0.07 26.51 -12.97
N GLY A 254 0.10 27.65 -13.66
CA GLY A 254 0.88 28.81 -13.20
C GLY A 254 0.30 29.41 -11.91
N VAL A 255 1.16 29.94 -11.03
CA VAL A 255 0.71 30.58 -9.78
C VAL A 255 0.07 31.94 -10.03
N GLU A 256 0.60 32.72 -10.98
CA GLU A 256 0.16 34.12 -11.19
C GLU A 256 -0.97 34.25 -12.20
N ASP A 257 -0.89 33.52 -13.32
CA ASP A 257 -1.86 33.57 -14.42
C ASP A 257 -2.93 32.47 -14.34
N GLU A 258 -2.77 31.52 -13.40
CA GLU A 258 -3.58 30.29 -13.29
C GLU A 258 -3.66 29.51 -14.62
N GLN A 259 -2.68 29.70 -15.52
CA GLN A 259 -2.62 29.06 -16.82
C GLN A 259 -2.45 27.56 -16.62
N PHE A 260 -3.41 26.78 -17.11
CA PHE A 260 -3.30 25.33 -17.13
C PHE A 260 -2.23 24.90 -18.13
N PHE A 261 -1.33 24.00 -17.71
CA PHE A 261 -0.32 23.43 -18.59
C PHE A 261 -0.18 21.90 -18.48
N GLY A 262 -0.91 21.24 -17.58
CA GLY A 262 -0.86 19.79 -17.54
C GLY A 262 -1.61 19.08 -16.42
N VAL A 263 -1.58 17.75 -16.49
CA VAL A 263 -2.10 16.81 -15.48
C VAL A 263 -1.01 15.80 -15.16
N VAL A 264 -0.82 15.49 -13.88
CA VAL A 264 0.02 14.38 -13.44
C VAL A 264 -0.88 13.18 -13.16
N HIS A 265 -0.62 12.06 -13.82
CA HIS A 265 -1.30 10.78 -13.57
C HIS A 265 -0.60 10.09 -12.40
N VAL A 266 -1.33 9.71 -11.35
CA VAL A 266 -0.75 9.22 -10.09
C VAL A 266 -1.20 7.80 -9.83
N LYS A 267 -0.26 6.84 -9.80
CA LYS A 267 -0.60 5.41 -9.62
C LYS A 267 0.31 4.72 -8.61
N ALA A 268 -0.26 3.94 -7.69
CA ALA A 268 0.54 3.09 -6.80
C ALA A 268 1.23 1.94 -7.57
N SER A 269 0.50 1.37 -8.52
CA SER A 269 0.89 0.24 -9.36
C SER A 269 0.26 0.41 -10.73
N PHE A 270 0.89 -0.15 -11.77
CA PHE A 270 0.40 -0.01 -13.14
C PHE A 270 -0.84 -0.88 -13.40
N ALA A 271 -0.83 -2.14 -12.95
CA ALA A 271 -1.84 -3.15 -13.25
C ALA A 271 -2.32 -3.07 -14.73
N GLU A 272 -3.58 -3.44 -15.02
CA GLU A 272 -4.22 -3.13 -16.30
C GLU A 272 -4.64 -1.65 -16.39
N ARG A 273 -4.80 -0.97 -15.24
CA ARG A 273 -5.44 0.35 -15.11
C ARG A 273 -4.76 1.49 -15.86
N ARG A 274 -3.47 1.37 -16.20
CA ARG A 274 -2.78 2.39 -17.01
C ARG A 274 -3.46 2.62 -18.38
N THR A 275 -4.15 1.62 -18.94
CA THR A 275 -4.86 1.78 -20.21
C THR A 275 -6.02 2.76 -20.10
N ASP A 276 -6.53 3.00 -18.89
CA ASP A 276 -7.61 3.95 -18.65
C ASP A 276 -7.13 5.40 -18.74
N ASP A 277 -5.84 5.65 -18.41
CA ASP A 277 -5.25 6.98 -18.40
C ASP A 277 -4.61 7.36 -19.77
N VAL A 278 -4.23 6.35 -20.56
CA VAL A 278 -3.58 6.53 -21.89
C VAL A 278 -4.39 7.44 -22.83
N PRO A 279 -5.72 7.26 -23.01
CA PRO A 279 -6.49 8.11 -23.91
C PRO A 279 -6.41 9.60 -23.55
N MET A 280 -6.56 9.94 -22.27
CA MET A 280 -6.43 11.32 -21.79
C MET A 280 -5.01 11.85 -22.02
N SER A 281 -4.00 11.06 -21.67
CA SER A 281 -2.61 11.50 -21.78
C SER A 281 -2.19 11.77 -23.23
N VAL A 282 -2.60 10.91 -24.16
CA VAL A 282 -2.37 11.09 -25.60
C VAL A 282 -3.05 12.35 -26.13
N ALA A 283 -4.29 12.59 -25.73
CA ALA A 283 -5.06 13.76 -26.12
C ALA A 283 -4.44 15.07 -25.60
N LEU A 284 -4.06 15.11 -24.32
CA LEU A 284 -3.35 16.24 -23.70
C LEU A 284 -2.03 16.53 -24.42
N LYS A 285 -1.21 15.49 -24.65
CA LYS A 285 0.07 15.61 -25.34
C LYS A 285 -0.07 16.15 -26.76
N ARG A 286 -1.06 15.68 -27.52
CA ARG A 286 -1.32 16.17 -28.89
C ARG A 286 -1.66 17.66 -28.90
N ALA A 287 -2.38 18.12 -27.88
CA ALA A 287 -2.71 19.53 -27.69
C ALA A 287 -1.57 20.35 -27.04
N GLY A 288 -0.39 19.76 -26.83
CA GLY A 288 0.80 20.43 -26.30
C GLY A 288 0.91 20.45 -24.78
N TYR A 289 -0.06 19.88 -24.04
CA TYR A 289 -0.04 19.86 -22.58
C TYR A 289 0.90 18.80 -22.01
N THR A 290 1.36 19.06 -20.79
CA THR A 290 2.18 18.15 -19.99
C THR A 290 1.30 17.07 -19.35
N SER A 291 1.70 15.81 -19.49
CA SER A 291 0.94 14.65 -19.01
C SER A 291 1.85 13.52 -18.49
N PRO A 292 2.66 13.76 -17.45
CA PRO A 292 3.58 12.77 -16.90
C PRO A 292 2.86 11.72 -16.06
N LEU A 293 3.47 10.54 -15.97
CA LEU A 293 3.08 9.50 -15.02
C LEU A 293 3.97 9.55 -13.78
N TRP A 294 3.37 9.59 -12.60
CA TRP A 294 4.04 9.52 -11.30
C TRP A 294 3.60 8.24 -10.59
N THR A 295 4.55 7.40 -10.17
CA THR A 295 4.22 6.04 -9.72
C THR A 295 5.09 5.50 -8.60
N MET A 296 4.48 4.70 -7.72
CA MET A 296 5.24 3.86 -6.79
C MET A 296 5.70 2.54 -7.43
N ASP A 297 5.28 2.20 -8.65
CA ASP A 297 5.60 0.94 -9.35
C ASP A 297 5.56 -0.28 -8.42
N CYS A 298 4.48 -0.43 -7.65
CA CYS A 298 4.37 -1.48 -6.64
C CYS A 298 3.94 -2.80 -7.27
N LYS A 299 4.83 -3.80 -7.24
CA LYS A 299 4.49 -5.18 -7.54
C LYS A 299 5.47 -6.15 -6.91
N SER A 300 4.95 -7.04 -6.08
CA SER A 300 5.68 -8.21 -5.60
C SER A 300 4.87 -9.48 -5.83
N THR A 301 5.58 -10.59 -6.04
CA THR A 301 4.99 -11.93 -5.97
C THR A 301 4.94 -12.37 -4.51
N PRO A 302 3.82 -12.93 -4.02
CA PRO A 302 3.76 -13.49 -2.67
C PRO A 302 4.84 -14.56 -2.46
N ALA A 303 5.60 -14.43 -1.38
CA ALA A 303 6.67 -15.36 -0.97
C ALA A 303 7.02 -15.10 0.51
N LYS A 304 7.80 -16.01 1.13
CA LYS A 304 8.35 -15.81 2.50
C LYS A 304 9.30 -14.61 2.59
N LEU A 305 10.02 -14.32 1.51
CA LEU A 305 10.94 -13.19 1.38
C LEU A 305 10.55 -12.43 0.10
N PRO A 306 9.41 -11.71 0.10
CA PRO A 306 8.91 -11.05 -1.08
C PRO A 306 9.86 -9.92 -1.51
N ARG A 307 9.92 -9.65 -2.82
CA ARG A 307 10.65 -8.52 -3.38
C ARG A 307 9.72 -7.70 -4.27
N ASN A 308 9.70 -6.41 -4.06
CA ASN A 308 8.93 -5.47 -4.85
C ASN A 308 9.73 -5.05 -6.10
N ARG A 309 9.52 -5.77 -7.20
CA ARG A 309 10.26 -5.56 -8.46
C ARG A 309 9.60 -4.57 -9.40
N GLY A 310 8.37 -4.14 -9.08
CA GLY A 310 7.55 -3.34 -9.98
C GLY A 310 7.16 -4.08 -11.25
N GLU A 311 6.63 -3.33 -12.22
CA GLU A 311 6.02 -3.83 -13.45
C GLU A 311 6.67 -3.29 -14.73
N LEU A 312 7.58 -2.33 -14.60
CA LEU A 312 8.27 -1.70 -15.73
C LEU A 312 9.36 -2.60 -16.34
N GLY A 313 9.83 -3.63 -15.64
CA GLY A 313 10.84 -4.56 -16.16
C GLY A 313 12.16 -3.88 -16.56
N ALA A 314 12.96 -4.56 -17.39
CA ALA A 314 14.26 -4.08 -17.85
C ALA A 314 14.14 -3.12 -19.06
N PRO A 315 15.10 -2.19 -19.26
CA PRO A 315 15.14 -1.28 -20.41
C PRO A 315 15.54 -2.00 -21.70
N GLN A 316 16.18 -3.17 -21.61
CA GLN A 316 16.64 -3.96 -22.75
C GLN A 316 16.19 -5.41 -22.68
N GLY A 317 16.17 -6.08 -23.84
CA GLY A 317 15.73 -7.47 -23.98
C GLY A 317 14.20 -7.62 -23.99
N PRO A 318 13.62 -8.64 -23.32
CA PRO A 318 12.18 -8.81 -23.25
C PRO A 318 11.54 -7.74 -22.36
N ARG A 319 11.30 -6.56 -22.94
CA ARG A 319 10.69 -5.39 -22.28
C ARG A 319 9.20 -5.62 -22.01
N SER A 320 8.72 -5.15 -20.87
CA SER A 320 7.30 -5.23 -20.51
C SER A 320 6.45 -4.28 -21.39
N ALA A 321 5.18 -4.61 -21.61
CA ALA A 321 4.25 -3.73 -22.33
C ALA A 321 4.19 -2.33 -21.69
N LYS A 322 4.17 -2.28 -20.36
CA LYS A 322 4.15 -1.04 -19.56
C LYS A 322 5.33 -0.11 -19.85
N ARG A 323 6.52 -0.67 -20.08
CA ARG A 323 7.69 0.13 -20.45
C ARG A 323 7.60 0.63 -21.89
N LYS A 324 7.14 -0.22 -22.81
CA LYS A 324 6.96 0.17 -24.23
C LYS A 324 5.96 1.31 -24.38
N ASP A 325 4.87 1.28 -23.61
CA ASP A 325 3.87 2.35 -23.53
C ASP A 325 4.51 3.73 -23.23
N ILE A 326 5.61 3.76 -22.47
CA ILE A 326 6.32 4.99 -22.07
C ILE A 326 7.45 5.31 -23.06
N GLU A 327 8.35 4.35 -23.29
CA GLU A 327 9.62 4.59 -24.00
C GLU A 327 9.47 4.55 -25.52
N ASP A 328 8.60 3.70 -26.05
CA ASP A 328 8.43 3.49 -27.49
C ASP A 328 7.28 4.36 -28.01
N GLU A 329 6.12 4.19 -27.39
CA GLU A 329 4.88 4.86 -27.80
C GLU A 329 4.81 6.30 -27.28
N GLY A 330 5.44 6.59 -26.13
CA GLY A 330 5.43 7.92 -25.54
C GLY A 330 4.03 8.39 -25.14
N TYR A 331 3.19 7.48 -24.63
CA TYR A 331 1.82 7.80 -24.21
C TYR A 331 1.74 8.83 -23.08
N PHE A 332 2.78 8.90 -22.25
CA PHE A 332 2.93 9.91 -21.19
C PHE A 332 4.11 10.82 -21.50
N THR A 333 4.11 12.04 -20.97
CA THR A 333 5.26 12.94 -21.06
C THR A 333 6.24 12.62 -19.92
N GLY A 334 6.90 11.46 -20.01
CA GLY A 334 7.78 10.95 -18.97
C GLY A 334 7.07 10.15 -17.87
N CYS A 335 7.85 9.30 -17.19
CA CYS A 335 7.41 8.46 -16.08
C CYS A 335 8.39 8.57 -14.91
N PHE A 336 7.89 8.83 -13.70
CA PHE A 336 8.69 9.05 -12.49
C PHE A 336 8.33 7.98 -11.47
N SER A 337 9.22 6.99 -11.31
CA SER A 337 9.05 5.89 -10.36
C SER A 337 9.76 6.17 -9.04
N TYR A 338 9.09 5.87 -7.93
CA TYR A 338 9.64 5.93 -6.57
C TYR A 338 9.92 4.53 -6.02
N ASN A 339 10.06 3.56 -6.93
CA ASN A 339 10.61 2.25 -6.63
C ASN A 339 12.08 2.21 -7.06
N ARG A 340 12.98 2.09 -6.08
CA ARG A 340 14.44 1.97 -6.33
C ARG A 340 14.81 0.69 -7.09
N ASN A 341 13.91 -0.30 -7.15
CA ASN A 341 14.10 -1.50 -7.94
C ASN A 341 13.68 -1.33 -9.41
N THR A 342 13.00 -0.23 -9.77
CA THR A 342 12.73 0.11 -11.18
C THR A 342 14.05 0.43 -11.86
N GLN A 343 14.25 -0.07 -13.09
CA GLN A 343 15.41 0.29 -13.90
C GLN A 343 15.11 1.57 -14.70
N PRO A 344 15.96 2.61 -14.65
CA PRO A 344 15.73 3.82 -15.44
C PRO A 344 15.89 3.53 -16.94
N SER A 345 15.33 4.40 -17.77
CA SER A 345 15.60 4.37 -19.21
C SER A 345 17.06 4.70 -19.53
N GLU A 346 17.49 4.33 -20.75
CA GLU A 346 18.76 4.79 -21.29
C GLU A 346 18.75 6.31 -21.54
N GLY A 347 19.89 6.97 -21.32
CA GLY A 347 20.01 8.42 -21.42
C GLY A 347 19.93 9.00 -22.85
N ASN A 348 19.79 8.16 -23.87
CA ASN A 348 19.64 8.55 -25.27
C ASN A 348 18.19 8.83 -25.70
N LEU A 349 17.19 8.38 -24.92
CA LEU A 349 15.78 8.64 -25.23
C LEU A 349 15.43 10.11 -25.05
N ALA A 350 14.38 10.61 -25.70
CA ALA A 350 13.88 11.95 -25.42
C ALA A 350 13.35 12.05 -23.97
N PRO A 351 13.48 13.20 -23.28
CA PRO A 351 13.03 13.33 -21.88
C PRO A 351 11.57 12.96 -21.63
N ASP A 352 10.69 13.16 -22.62
CA ASP A 352 9.26 12.81 -22.58
C ASP A 352 8.99 11.31 -22.76
N ARG A 353 10.01 10.51 -23.04
CA ARG A 353 9.92 9.05 -23.22
C ARG A 353 10.78 8.28 -22.22
N ARG A 354 11.18 8.92 -21.12
CA ARG A 354 12.04 8.31 -20.11
C ARG A 354 11.26 7.88 -18.88
N VAL A 355 11.70 6.76 -18.33
CA VAL A 355 11.46 6.30 -16.97
C VAL A 355 12.60 6.82 -16.10
N TYR A 356 12.27 7.71 -15.18
CA TYR A 356 13.15 8.22 -14.13
C TYR A 356 12.91 7.44 -12.83
N VAL A 357 13.96 7.30 -12.04
CA VAL A 357 13.88 6.76 -10.67
C VAL A 357 14.17 7.91 -9.72
N CYS A 358 13.23 8.19 -8.83
CA CYS A 358 13.25 9.30 -7.89
C CYS A 358 13.22 8.77 -6.45
N ASP A 359 13.40 9.67 -5.49
CA ASP A 359 13.27 9.39 -4.06
C ASP A 359 12.57 10.56 -3.34
N PHE A 360 12.38 10.44 -2.03
CA PHE A 360 11.68 11.45 -1.21
C PHE A 360 12.62 12.33 -0.38
N ARG A 361 13.93 12.29 -0.62
CA ARG A 361 14.91 13.02 0.20
C ARG A 361 14.87 14.52 -0.06
N CYS A 362 14.57 14.91 -1.30
CA CYS A 362 14.51 16.31 -1.71
C CYS A 362 13.47 16.48 -2.83
N PRO A 363 12.59 17.48 -2.74
CA PRO A 363 11.63 17.76 -3.81
C PRO A 363 12.26 18.41 -5.06
N ASP A 364 13.56 18.77 -5.03
CA ASP A 364 14.33 19.17 -6.21
C ASP A 364 14.99 17.93 -6.84
N ASP A 365 14.21 17.18 -7.62
CA ASP A 365 14.63 15.92 -8.23
C ASP A 365 14.30 15.89 -9.73
N ALA A 366 14.31 14.70 -10.34
CA ALA A 366 14.02 14.60 -11.77
C ALA A 366 12.57 15.01 -12.10
N PHE A 367 11.61 14.77 -11.21
CA PHE A 367 10.21 15.11 -11.44
C PHE A 367 10.00 16.62 -11.44
N SER A 368 10.42 17.30 -10.38
CA SER A 368 10.18 18.75 -10.30
C SER A 368 10.96 19.53 -11.36
N ARG A 369 12.21 19.14 -11.66
CA ARG A 369 12.97 19.75 -12.76
C ARG A 369 12.29 19.57 -14.11
N PHE A 370 11.73 18.40 -14.38
CA PHE A 370 10.94 18.16 -15.59
C PHE A 370 9.70 19.07 -15.65
N ILE A 371 8.95 19.19 -14.55
CA ILE A 371 7.77 20.06 -14.50
C ILE A 371 8.15 21.54 -14.72
N LEU A 372 9.25 22.00 -14.13
CA LEU A 372 9.71 23.38 -14.27
C LEU A 372 10.21 23.69 -15.69
N GLU A 373 10.86 22.74 -16.35
CA GLU A 373 11.23 22.86 -17.77
C GLU A 373 9.97 22.98 -18.64
N ARG A 374 8.97 22.13 -18.43
CA ARG A 374 7.69 22.19 -19.14
C ARG A 374 6.91 23.46 -18.91
N TRP A 375 6.96 24.00 -17.69
CA TRP A 375 6.35 25.28 -17.38
C TRP A 375 6.98 26.41 -18.20
N ARG A 376 8.32 26.47 -18.27
CA ARG A 376 9.03 27.48 -19.08
C ARG A 376 8.69 27.39 -20.58
N GLU A 377 8.50 26.19 -21.11
CA GLU A 377 8.07 25.99 -22.51
C GLU A 377 6.64 26.49 -22.77
N HIS A 378 5.79 26.53 -21.74
CA HIS A 378 4.40 26.99 -21.84
C HIS A 378 4.22 28.49 -21.63
N GLN A 379 5.23 29.17 -21.08
CA GLN A 379 5.19 30.60 -20.90
C GLN A 379 5.29 31.30 -22.27
N PRO A 380 4.43 32.30 -22.56
CA PRO A 380 4.58 33.11 -23.76
C PRO A 380 5.93 33.84 -23.74
N VAL A 381 6.66 33.76 -24.87
CA VAL A 381 7.97 34.42 -25.09
C VAL A 381 7.84 35.94 -25.08
#